data_AF-X1AAZ5-F1
#
_entry.id   AF-X1AAZ5-F1
#
_cell.length_a   1.000
_cell.length_b   1.000
_cell.length_c   1.000
_cell.angle_alpha   90.00
_cell.angle_beta   90.00
_cell.angle_gamma   90.00
#
_symmetry.space_group_name_H-M   'P 1'
#
loop_
_entity.id
_entity.type
_entity.pdbx_description
1 polymer ?
#
loop_
_entity_poly.entity_id
_entity_poly.type
_entity_poly.pdbx_seq_one_letter_code
_entity_poly.pdbx_strand_id
1 'polypeptide(L)'
;MIAKADLLKKRREQEEEQKLKRELDRLKEERNLEGILKERRRQEREKKKAQQIATKQRERIIQDQMTFREAAYSLLEDGGKYIKMSTPDYDKAISLYVQARDLLAEKIGWEPELTNLNTLIKDLINEKELYLKKKKTEEENTIKRQQEYELFREEMKKQQMETELRKREQQMKFKKLYETQKQAEKIKEEGLKLIDEGKELATKYEFKAAYMKFNNAITKFKNIGWGEQTKFIEKEIENARKFEQRVIDSNRKIKKIHQELENQKIKEEREKKEEAKRIKGTIKEVSVLSG
;
A
#
# COMPACT_ATOMS: atom_id res chain seq x y z
N MET A 1 -121.15 97.65 -39.94
CA MET A 1 -119.79 97.28 -40.42
C MET A 1 -118.71 97.34 -39.35
N ILE A 2 -118.95 97.90 -38.16
CA ILE A 2 -117.94 98.01 -37.08
C ILE A 2 -117.73 96.67 -36.33
N ALA A 3 -118.80 95.94 -36.01
CA ALA A 3 -118.71 94.66 -35.28
C ALA A 3 -117.99 93.51 -36.02
N LYS A 4 -117.90 93.57 -37.36
CA LYS A 4 -117.22 92.54 -38.17
C LYS A 4 -115.69 92.75 -38.22
N ALA A 5 -115.25 94.00 -38.08
CA ALA A 5 -113.83 94.37 -38.00
C ALA A 5 -113.23 93.99 -36.63
N ASP A 6 -113.98 94.20 -35.53
CA ASP A 6 -113.54 93.79 -34.19
C ASP A 6 -113.46 92.26 -34.03
N LEU A 7 -114.37 91.51 -34.67
CA LEU A 7 -114.36 90.04 -34.64
C LEU A 7 -113.20 89.44 -35.45
N LEU A 8 -112.83 90.09 -36.57
CA LEU A 8 -111.63 89.73 -37.35
C LEU A 8 -110.33 90.09 -36.62
N LYS A 9 -110.31 91.23 -35.91
CA LYS A 9 -109.17 91.64 -35.08
C LYS A 9 -108.95 90.67 -33.92
N LYS A 10 -110.03 90.29 -33.22
CA LYS A 10 -110.00 89.31 -32.13
C LYS A 10 -109.59 87.90 -32.60
N ARG A 11 -109.94 87.52 -33.83
CA ARG A 11 -109.52 86.24 -34.45
C ARG A 11 -108.04 86.25 -34.85
N ARG A 12 -107.52 87.37 -35.36
CA ARG A 12 -106.08 87.57 -35.59
C ARG A 12 -105.28 87.55 -34.29
N GLU A 13 -105.77 88.23 -33.25
CA GLU A 13 -105.13 88.23 -31.92
C GLU A 13 -105.11 86.81 -31.32
N GLN A 14 -106.19 86.03 -31.44
CA GLN A 14 -106.20 84.62 -31.02
C GLN A 14 -105.26 83.73 -31.84
N GLU A 15 -105.15 83.95 -33.14
CA GLU A 15 -104.20 83.21 -33.99
C GLU A 15 -102.74 83.59 -33.68
N GLU A 16 -102.46 84.86 -33.37
CA GLU A 16 -101.15 85.33 -32.91
C GLU A 16 -100.82 84.77 -31.52
N GLU A 17 -101.76 84.78 -30.58
CA GLU A 17 -101.59 84.13 -29.27
C GLU A 17 -101.34 82.62 -29.40
N GLN A 18 -102.04 81.92 -30.31
CA GLN A 18 -101.80 80.50 -30.56
C GLN A 18 -100.43 80.26 -31.22
N LYS A 19 -99.99 81.11 -32.14
CA LYS A 19 -98.65 81.02 -32.73
C LYS A 19 -97.58 81.25 -31.68
N LEU A 20 -97.73 82.29 -30.85
CA LEU A 20 -96.82 82.61 -29.75
C LEU A 20 -96.76 81.47 -28.73
N LYS A 21 -97.91 80.85 -28.41
CA LYS A 21 -97.97 79.69 -27.52
C LYS A 21 -97.26 78.47 -28.10
N ARG A 22 -97.44 78.19 -29.40
CA ARG A 22 -96.71 77.10 -30.10
C ARG A 22 -95.21 77.37 -30.18
N GLU A 23 -94.79 78.62 -30.40
CA GLU A 23 -93.38 79.01 -30.36
C GLU A 23 -92.80 78.86 -28.96
N LEU A 24 -93.53 79.27 -27.91
CA LEU A 24 -93.12 79.06 -26.52
C LEU A 24 -93.00 77.57 -26.17
N ASP A 25 -93.94 76.74 -26.62
CA ASP A 25 -93.90 75.30 -26.38
C ASP A 25 -92.75 74.64 -27.16
N ARG A 26 -92.49 75.04 -28.41
CA ARG A 26 -91.29 74.61 -29.17
C ARG A 26 -90.00 75.01 -28.48
N LEU A 27 -89.90 76.26 -28.00
CA LEU A 27 -88.71 76.72 -27.26
C LEU A 27 -88.52 75.97 -25.93
N LYS A 28 -89.61 75.60 -25.24
CA LYS A 28 -89.55 74.75 -24.05
C LYS A 28 -89.09 73.33 -24.39
N GLU A 29 -89.60 72.75 -25.47
CA GLU A 29 -89.19 71.43 -25.97
C GLU A 29 -87.72 71.43 -26.39
N GLU A 30 -87.27 72.45 -27.13
CA GLU A 30 -85.86 72.63 -27.51
C GLU A 30 -84.95 72.77 -26.27
N ARG A 31 -85.37 73.57 -25.28
CA ARG A 31 -84.61 73.72 -24.02
C ARG A 31 -84.55 72.41 -23.22
N ASN A 32 -85.63 71.63 -23.20
CA ASN A 32 -85.68 70.32 -22.57
C ASN A 32 -84.78 69.31 -23.30
N LEU A 33 -84.84 69.26 -24.63
CA LEU A 33 -83.96 68.43 -25.46
C LEU A 33 -82.49 68.81 -25.28
N GLU A 34 -82.17 70.10 -25.23
CA GLU A 34 -80.82 70.58 -24.95
C GLU A 34 -80.34 70.14 -23.56
N GLY A 35 -81.22 70.17 -22.56
CA GLY A 35 -80.95 69.65 -21.22
C GLY A 35 -80.64 68.14 -21.22
N ILE A 36 -81.46 67.33 -21.88
CA ILE A 36 -81.27 65.87 -22.02
C ILE A 36 -79.96 65.57 -22.77
N LEU A 37 -79.66 66.29 -23.85
CA LEU A 37 -78.42 66.11 -24.61
C LEU A 37 -77.18 66.50 -23.79
N LYS A 38 -77.24 67.58 -23.00
CA LYS A 38 -76.15 67.96 -22.09
C LYS A 38 -75.92 66.89 -21.02
N GLU A 39 -76.97 66.35 -20.43
CA GLU A 39 -76.88 65.29 -19.43
C GLU A 39 -76.33 63.98 -20.02
N ARG A 40 -76.80 63.55 -21.20
CA ARG A 40 -76.26 62.37 -21.89
C ARG A 40 -74.77 62.53 -22.24
N ARG A 41 -74.37 63.72 -22.72
CA ARG A 41 -72.94 64.03 -22.97
C ARG A 41 -72.11 63.99 -21.68
N ARG A 42 -72.67 64.44 -20.55
CA ARG A 42 -72.01 64.35 -19.24
C ARG A 42 -71.83 62.89 -18.82
N GLN A 43 -72.88 62.09 -18.90
CA GLN A 43 -72.84 60.66 -18.57
C GLN A 43 -71.84 59.89 -19.45
N GLU A 44 -71.78 60.16 -20.75
CA GLU A 44 -70.78 59.54 -21.63
C GLU A 44 -69.35 59.94 -21.27
N ARG A 45 -69.11 61.20 -20.90
CA ARG A 45 -67.80 61.66 -20.42
C ARG A 45 -67.41 60.99 -19.11
N GLU A 46 -68.33 60.87 -18.17
CA GLU A 46 -68.11 60.19 -16.89
C GLU A 46 -67.85 58.70 -17.10
N LYS A 47 -68.62 58.02 -17.96
CA LYS A 47 -68.39 56.63 -18.35
C LYS A 47 -67.02 56.42 -18.99
N LYS A 48 -66.61 57.30 -19.91
CA LYS A 48 -65.26 57.25 -20.52
C LYS A 48 -64.16 57.45 -19.49
N LYS A 49 -64.32 58.39 -18.55
CA LYS A 49 -63.37 58.59 -17.44
C LYS A 49 -63.28 57.36 -16.55
N ALA A 50 -64.42 56.78 -16.15
CA ALA A 50 -64.45 55.56 -15.34
C ALA A 50 -63.78 54.38 -16.07
N GLN A 51 -64.03 54.22 -17.36
CA GLN A 51 -63.38 53.20 -18.18
C GLN A 51 -61.86 53.41 -18.26
N GLN A 52 -61.39 54.64 -18.46
CA GLN A 52 -59.95 54.95 -18.48
C GLN A 52 -59.27 54.71 -17.13
N ILE A 53 -59.97 54.98 -16.01
CA ILE A 53 -59.45 54.68 -14.67
C ILE A 53 -59.35 53.15 -14.49
N ALA A 54 -60.38 52.41 -14.89
CA ALA A 54 -60.39 50.96 -14.82
C ALA A 54 -59.28 50.32 -15.67
N THR A 55 -59.03 50.82 -16.89
CA THR A 55 -57.94 50.31 -17.75
C THR A 55 -56.57 50.61 -17.13
N LYS A 56 -56.35 51.82 -16.60
CA LYS A 56 -55.09 52.16 -15.92
C LYS A 56 -54.84 51.32 -14.67
N GLN A 57 -55.88 51.03 -13.89
CA GLN A 57 -55.76 50.15 -12.73
C GLN A 57 -55.40 48.72 -13.15
N ARG A 58 -56.03 48.21 -14.21
CA ARG A 58 -55.72 46.89 -14.77
C ARG A 58 -54.27 46.82 -15.29
N GLU A 59 -53.81 47.85 -15.99
CA GLU A 59 -52.43 47.94 -16.49
C GLU A 59 -51.42 47.93 -15.33
N ARG A 60 -51.69 48.65 -14.24
CA ARG A 60 -50.83 48.62 -13.04
C ARG A 60 -50.76 47.22 -12.42
N ILE A 61 -51.89 46.55 -12.25
CA ILE A 61 -51.92 45.19 -11.71
C ILE A 61 -51.11 44.23 -12.59
N ILE A 62 -51.24 44.34 -13.91
CA ILE A 62 -50.47 43.51 -14.86
C ILE A 62 -48.97 43.81 -14.75
N GLN A 63 -48.59 45.08 -14.66
CA GLN A 63 -47.20 45.49 -14.54
C GLN A 63 -46.59 44.99 -13.22
N ASP A 64 -47.31 45.12 -12.10
CA ASP A 64 -46.86 44.61 -10.81
C ASP A 64 -46.68 43.08 -10.88
N GLN A 65 -47.65 42.36 -11.44
CA GLN A 65 -47.55 40.90 -11.66
C GLN A 65 -46.33 40.51 -12.53
N MET A 66 -46.02 41.29 -13.57
CA MET A 66 -44.81 41.06 -14.38
C MET A 66 -43.53 41.23 -13.56
N THR A 67 -43.42 42.29 -12.75
CA THR A 67 -42.22 42.51 -11.93
C THR A 67 -42.00 41.40 -10.90
N PHE A 68 -43.06 40.91 -10.25
CA PHE A 68 -42.95 39.78 -9.32
C PHE A 68 -42.57 38.48 -10.05
N ARG A 69 -43.06 38.29 -11.27
CA ARG A 69 -42.70 37.13 -12.09
C ARG A 69 -41.23 37.13 -12.48
N GLU A 70 -40.70 38.27 -12.91
CA GLU A 70 -39.28 38.43 -13.23
C GLU A 70 -38.39 38.18 -12.02
N ALA A 71 -38.76 38.72 -10.86
CA ALA A 71 -38.05 38.48 -9.61
C ALA A 71 -38.04 37.00 -9.22
N ALA A 72 -39.18 36.30 -9.35
CA ALA A 72 -39.26 34.86 -9.11
C ALA A 72 -38.35 34.08 -10.08
N TYR A 73 -38.34 34.42 -11.36
CA TYR A 73 -37.47 33.75 -12.33
C TYR A 73 -35.99 33.99 -12.06
N SER A 74 -35.60 35.19 -11.63
CA SER A 74 -34.22 35.46 -11.21
C SER A 74 -33.80 34.55 -10.06
N LEU A 75 -34.67 34.35 -9.06
CA LEU A 75 -34.41 33.43 -7.94
C LEU A 75 -34.26 31.98 -8.41
N LEU A 76 -35.10 31.54 -9.35
CA LEU A 76 -35.00 30.19 -9.94
C LEU A 76 -33.71 30.00 -10.74
N GLU A 77 -33.28 31.02 -11.49
CA GLU A 77 -32.03 30.99 -12.24
C GLU A 77 -30.83 30.91 -11.30
N ASP A 78 -30.83 31.72 -10.23
CA ASP A 78 -29.77 31.70 -9.22
C ASP A 78 -29.74 30.38 -8.44
N GLY A 79 -30.90 29.81 -8.11
CA GLY A 79 -31.00 28.46 -7.54
C GLY A 79 -30.38 27.40 -8.46
N GLY A 80 -30.62 27.50 -9.76
CA GLY A 80 -30.02 26.65 -10.78
C GLY A 80 -28.48 26.77 -10.86
N LYS A 81 -27.91 27.94 -10.57
CA LYS A 81 -26.45 28.15 -10.54
C LYS A 81 -25.80 27.37 -9.40
N TYR A 82 -26.40 27.34 -8.21
CA TYR A 82 -25.86 26.61 -7.04
C TYR A 82 -25.87 25.09 -7.22
N ILE A 83 -26.80 24.55 -8.03
CA ILE A 83 -26.84 23.12 -8.37
C ILE A 83 -25.72 22.77 -9.36
N LYS A 84 -25.43 23.65 -10.33
CA LYS A 84 -24.42 23.44 -11.39
C LYS A 84 -22.96 23.61 -10.94
N MET A 85 -22.71 24.01 -9.70
CA MET A 85 -21.35 24.13 -9.17
C MET A 85 -20.67 22.76 -9.06
N SER A 86 -19.32 22.73 -9.09
CA SER A 86 -18.56 21.49 -8.91
C SER A 86 -18.86 20.78 -7.59
N THR A 87 -19.24 21.54 -6.57
CA THR A 87 -19.80 21.07 -5.31
C THR A 87 -21.18 21.69 -5.14
N PRO A 88 -22.26 20.96 -5.45
CA PRO A 88 -23.61 21.50 -5.40
C PRO A 88 -23.99 21.98 -3.99
N ASP A 89 -24.52 23.19 -3.88
CA ASP A 89 -25.05 23.74 -2.64
C ASP A 89 -26.58 23.63 -2.65
N TYR A 90 -27.06 22.42 -2.35
CA TYR A 90 -28.49 22.11 -2.34
C TYR A 90 -29.28 22.98 -1.35
N ASP A 91 -28.69 23.36 -0.22
CA ASP A 91 -29.36 24.16 0.80
C ASP A 91 -29.71 25.56 0.29
N LYS A 92 -28.74 26.23 -0.34
CA LYS A 92 -28.98 27.53 -0.98
C LYS A 92 -29.94 27.42 -2.16
N ALA A 93 -29.78 26.39 -2.99
CA ALA A 93 -30.68 26.17 -4.11
C ALA A 93 -32.13 26.01 -3.63
N ILE A 94 -32.39 25.07 -2.71
CA ILE A 94 -33.72 24.81 -2.13
C ILE A 94 -34.30 26.09 -1.51
N SER A 95 -33.50 26.87 -0.77
CA SER A 95 -33.95 28.13 -0.20
C SER A 95 -34.43 29.12 -1.26
N LEU A 96 -33.70 29.27 -2.37
CA LEU A 96 -34.08 30.15 -3.49
C LEU A 96 -35.33 29.66 -4.23
N TYR A 97 -35.47 28.34 -4.44
CA TYR A 97 -36.69 27.75 -5.02
C TYR A 97 -37.91 27.96 -4.13
N VAL A 98 -37.77 27.84 -2.80
CA VAL A 98 -38.84 28.11 -1.84
C VAL A 98 -39.22 29.59 -1.86
N GLN A 99 -38.26 30.52 -1.87
CA GLN A 99 -38.52 31.95 -1.96
C GLN A 99 -39.25 32.31 -3.27
N ALA A 100 -38.82 31.74 -4.40
CA ALA A 100 -39.49 31.93 -5.69
C ALA A 100 -40.93 31.40 -5.68
N ARG A 101 -41.14 30.22 -5.10
CA ARG A 101 -42.48 29.63 -4.92
C ARG A 101 -43.38 30.54 -4.09
N ASP A 102 -42.89 31.03 -2.95
CA ASP A 102 -43.67 31.87 -2.03
C ASP A 102 -44.04 33.21 -2.70
N LEU A 103 -43.12 33.81 -3.47
CA LEU A 103 -43.38 35.02 -4.25
C LEU A 103 -44.49 34.82 -5.31
N LEU A 104 -44.44 33.71 -6.03
CA LEU A 104 -45.44 33.36 -7.05
C LEU A 104 -46.82 33.04 -6.42
N ALA A 105 -46.82 32.38 -5.27
CA ALA A 105 -48.04 32.03 -4.55
C ALA A 105 -48.74 33.27 -3.99
N GLU A 106 -48.00 34.15 -3.31
CA GLU A 106 -48.58 35.30 -2.62
C GLU A 106 -49.02 36.43 -3.56
N LYS A 107 -48.30 36.67 -4.66
CA LYS A 107 -48.50 37.86 -5.51
C LYS A 107 -49.22 37.59 -6.82
N ILE A 108 -49.12 36.37 -7.36
CA ILE A 108 -49.63 36.05 -8.70
C ILE A 108 -50.80 35.05 -8.63
N GLY A 109 -50.81 34.15 -7.63
CA GLY A 109 -51.85 33.11 -7.50
C GLY A 109 -51.74 32.03 -8.58
N TRP A 110 -50.51 31.72 -9.00
CA TRP A 110 -50.25 30.86 -10.15
C TRP A 110 -50.16 29.37 -9.76
N GLU A 111 -51.32 28.75 -9.46
CA GLU A 111 -51.39 27.41 -8.85
C GLU A 111 -50.70 26.25 -9.61
N PRO A 112 -50.79 26.13 -10.95
CA PRO A 112 -50.19 24.99 -11.66
C PRO A 112 -48.66 24.94 -11.52
N GLU A 113 -48.01 26.10 -11.57
CA GLU A 113 -46.56 26.27 -11.51
C GLU A 113 -46.03 26.05 -10.09
N LEU A 114 -46.85 26.34 -9.06
CA LEU A 114 -46.53 25.99 -7.69
C LEU A 114 -46.43 24.47 -7.48
N THR A 115 -47.28 23.70 -8.17
CA THR A 115 -47.21 22.23 -8.10
C THR A 115 -45.88 21.74 -8.68
N ASN A 116 -45.49 22.25 -9.84
CA ASN A 116 -44.20 21.91 -10.47
C ASN A 116 -43.00 22.34 -9.63
N LEU A 117 -43.06 23.51 -8.98
CA LEU A 117 -42.01 23.96 -8.07
C LEU A 117 -41.92 23.10 -6.81
N ASN A 118 -43.05 22.69 -6.25
CA ASN A 118 -43.07 21.79 -5.10
C ASN A 118 -42.49 20.42 -5.42
N THR A 119 -42.79 19.86 -6.60
CA THR A 119 -42.15 18.62 -7.05
C THR A 119 -40.64 18.81 -7.23
N LEU A 120 -40.21 19.90 -7.84
CA LEU A 120 -38.79 20.20 -8.02
C LEU A 120 -38.05 20.36 -6.68
N ILE A 121 -38.64 21.07 -5.72
CA ILE A 121 -38.08 21.23 -4.37
C ILE A 121 -37.95 19.86 -3.69
N LYS A 122 -38.97 19.01 -3.80
CA LYS A 122 -38.95 17.66 -3.24
C LYS A 122 -37.85 16.80 -3.88
N ASP A 123 -37.70 16.88 -5.20
CA ASP A 123 -36.66 16.15 -5.92
C ASP A 123 -35.26 16.62 -5.51
N LEU A 124 -35.06 17.94 -5.36
CA LEU A 124 -33.79 18.50 -4.86
C LEU A 124 -33.46 18.07 -3.42
N ILE A 125 -34.46 17.94 -2.55
CA ILE A 125 -34.28 17.42 -1.19
C ILE A 125 -33.83 15.95 -1.25
N ASN A 126 -34.48 15.13 -2.08
CA ASN A 126 -34.09 13.73 -2.25
C ASN A 126 -32.68 13.60 -2.84
N GLU A 127 -32.34 14.44 -3.83
CA GLU A 127 -31.02 14.46 -4.45
C GLU A 127 -29.92 14.86 -3.44
N LYS A 128 -30.21 15.84 -2.57
CA LYS A 128 -29.33 16.21 -1.46
C LYS A 128 -29.06 15.03 -0.53
N GLU A 129 -30.10 14.28 -0.14
CA GLU A 129 -29.94 13.11 0.73
C GLU A 129 -29.09 12.01 0.07
N LEU A 130 -29.33 11.74 -1.20
CA LEU A 130 -28.54 10.79 -1.99
C LEU A 130 -27.07 11.22 -2.10
N TYR A 131 -26.83 12.51 -2.35
CA TYR A 131 -25.49 13.08 -2.41
C TYR A 131 -24.75 12.92 -1.07
N LEU A 132 -25.39 13.26 0.04
CA LEU A 132 -24.80 13.10 1.38
C LEU A 132 -24.51 11.65 1.72
N LYS A 133 -25.43 10.72 1.39
CA LYS A 133 -25.22 9.28 1.58
C LYS A 133 -24.05 8.76 0.75
N LYS A 134 -23.95 9.19 -0.50
CA LYS A 134 -22.83 8.83 -1.39
C LYS A 134 -21.51 9.33 -0.81
N LYS A 135 -21.45 10.61 -0.42
CA LYS A 135 -20.26 11.22 0.19
C LYS A 135 -19.81 10.46 1.45
N LYS A 136 -20.73 10.15 2.35
CA LYS A 136 -20.43 9.36 3.56
C LYS A 136 -19.90 7.97 3.22
N THR A 137 -20.49 7.30 2.23
CA THR A 137 -20.06 5.98 1.78
C THR A 137 -18.66 6.02 1.15
N GLU A 138 -18.35 7.07 0.39
CA GLU A 138 -17.02 7.29 -0.16
C GLU A 138 -16.00 7.52 0.95
N GLU A 139 -16.30 8.37 1.94
CA GLU A 139 -15.46 8.60 3.12
C GLU A 139 -15.20 7.29 3.90
N GLU A 140 -16.24 6.51 4.21
CA GLU A 140 -16.11 5.21 4.87
C GLU A 140 -15.24 4.24 4.06
N ASN A 141 -15.39 4.21 2.74
CA ASN A 141 -14.58 3.38 1.86
C ASN A 141 -13.12 3.85 1.82
N THR A 142 -12.85 5.15 1.86
CA THR A 142 -11.47 5.67 1.94
C THR A 142 -10.80 5.27 3.24
N ILE A 143 -11.52 5.34 4.37
CA ILE A 143 -11.02 4.90 5.67
C ILE A 143 -10.72 3.40 5.67
N LYS A 144 -11.64 2.57 5.14
CA LYS A 144 -11.42 1.12 5.03
C LYS A 144 -10.18 0.79 4.20
N ARG A 145 -10.01 1.44 3.04
CA ARG A 145 -8.81 1.24 2.20
C ARG A 145 -7.52 1.63 2.92
N GLN A 146 -7.54 2.70 3.72
CA GLN A 146 -6.39 3.10 4.52
C GLN A 146 -6.06 2.04 5.58
N GLN A 147 -7.06 1.53 6.30
CA GLN A 147 -6.87 0.45 7.29
C GLN A 147 -6.34 -0.84 6.65
N GLU A 148 -6.91 -1.24 5.52
CA GLU A 148 -6.42 -2.41 4.75
C GLU A 148 -4.97 -2.24 4.30
N TYR A 149 -4.60 -1.03 3.86
CA TYR A 149 -3.24 -0.71 3.46
C TYR A 149 -2.25 -0.75 4.63
N GLU A 150 -2.65 -0.26 5.81
CA GLU A 150 -1.84 -0.33 7.03
C GLU A 150 -1.61 -1.77 7.47
N LEU A 151 -2.67 -2.59 7.53
CA LEU A 151 -2.57 -4.02 7.84
C LEU A 151 -1.66 -4.76 6.84
N PHE A 152 -1.82 -4.48 5.55
CA PHE A 152 -0.96 -5.05 4.52
C PHE A 152 0.51 -4.66 4.72
N ARG A 153 0.79 -3.39 5.06
CA ARG A 153 2.14 -2.90 5.32
C ARG A 153 2.77 -3.57 6.53
N GLU A 154 2.01 -3.81 7.59
CA GLU A 154 2.48 -4.52 8.78
C GLU A 154 2.80 -5.99 8.49
N GLU A 155 1.92 -6.68 7.76
CA GLU A 155 2.15 -8.07 7.36
C GLU A 155 3.39 -8.21 6.46
N MET A 156 3.57 -7.29 5.51
CA MET A 156 4.78 -7.25 4.67
C MET A 156 6.06 -7.06 5.49
N LYS A 157 6.04 -6.18 6.51
CA LYS A 157 7.19 -6.01 7.42
C LYS A 157 7.47 -7.28 8.23
N LYS A 158 6.42 -7.94 8.72
CA LYS A 158 6.54 -9.18 9.48
C LYS A 158 7.17 -10.29 8.64
N GLN A 159 6.70 -10.47 7.40
CA GLN A 159 7.27 -11.44 6.46
C GLN A 159 8.73 -11.12 6.11
N GLN A 160 9.07 -9.84 5.91
CA GLN A 160 10.46 -9.43 5.70
C GLN A 160 11.35 -9.78 6.89
N MET A 161 10.92 -9.49 8.12
CA MET A 161 11.68 -9.85 9.32
C MET A 161 11.83 -11.37 9.48
N GLU A 162 10.79 -12.15 9.21
CA GLU A 162 10.84 -13.61 9.30
C GLU A 162 11.80 -14.22 8.26
N THR A 163 11.73 -13.74 7.02
CA THR A 163 12.64 -14.19 5.97
C THR A 163 14.10 -13.81 6.25
N GLU A 164 14.34 -12.62 6.81
CA GLU A 164 15.68 -12.20 7.22
C GLU A 164 16.22 -13.07 8.37
N LEU A 165 15.38 -13.35 9.37
CA LEU A 165 15.76 -14.19 10.50
C LEU A 165 16.10 -15.61 10.03
N ARG A 166 15.28 -16.20 9.15
CA ARG A 166 15.54 -17.51 8.54
C ARG A 166 16.84 -17.53 7.74
N LYS A 167 17.15 -16.48 6.97
CA LYS A 167 18.43 -16.35 6.25
C LYS A 167 19.61 -16.30 7.21
N ARG A 168 19.52 -15.52 8.30
CA ARG A 168 20.58 -15.44 9.32
C ARG A 168 20.81 -16.80 9.99
N GLU A 169 19.74 -17.53 10.34
CA GLU A 169 19.86 -18.87 10.90
C GLU A 169 20.55 -19.86 9.95
N GLN A 170 20.19 -19.83 8.66
CA GLN A 170 20.83 -20.66 7.63
C GLN A 170 22.31 -20.32 7.48
N GLN A 171 22.66 -19.03 7.46
CA GLN A 171 24.05 -18.58 7.42
C GLN A 171 24.85 -19.04 8.64
N MET A 172 24.26 -18.97 9.83
CA MET A 172 24.90 -19.45 11.06
C MET A 172 25.11 -20.97 11.06
N LYS A 173 24.12 -21.74 10.59
CA LYS A 173 24.25 -23.20 10.42
C LYS A 173 25.35 -23.54 9.42
N PHE A 174 25.36 -22.85 8.28
CA PHE A 174 26.39 -23.05 7.26
C PHE A 174 27.79 -22.72 7.79
N LYS A 175 27.95 -21.59 8.49
CA LYS A 175 29.22 -21.19 9.09
C LYS A 175 29.74 -22.23 10.10
N LYS A 176 28.87 -22.75 10.97
CA LYS A 176 29.22 -23.82 11.93
C LYS A 176 29.65 -25.11 11.24
N LEU A 177 28.96 -25.50 10.16
CA LEU A 177 29.33 -26.68 9.38
C LEU A 177 30.70 -26.49 8.72
N TYR A 178 30.93 -25.31 8.12
CA TYR A 178 32.20 -24.97 7.49
C TYR A 178 33.36 -24.93 8.49
N GLU A 179 33.16 -24.35 9.67
CA GLU A 179 34.16 -24.34 10.75
C GLU A 179 34.48 -25.76 11.24
N THR A 180 33.46 -26.61 11.43
CA THR A 180 33.63 -28.01 11.79
C THR A 180 34.41 -28.79 10.74
N GLN A 181 34.10 -28.60 9.45
CA GLN A 181 34.84 -29.21 8.35
C GLN A 181 36.30 -28.76 8.32
N LYS A 182 36.55 -27.46 8.46
CA LYS A 182 37.91 -26.91 8.49
C LYS A 182 38.72 -27.45 9.67
N GLN A 183 38.10 -27.63 10.84
CA GLN A 183 38.75 -28.27 11.99
C GLN A 183 39.06 -29.74 11.71
N ALA A 184 38.13 -30.48 11.09
CA ALA A 184 38.35 -31.87 10.71
C ALA A 184 39.49 -32.01 9.68
N GLU A 185 39.58 -31.10 8.70
CA GLU A 185 40.67 -31.06 7.72
C GLU A 185 42.03 -30.80 8.39
N LYS A 186 42.12 -29.85 9.33
CA LYS A 186 43.35 -29.62 10.09
C LYS A 186 43.78 -30.84 10.90
N ILE A 187 42.83 -31.48 11.59
CA ILE A 187 43.11 -32.70 12.37
C ILE A 187 43.55 -33.84 11.44
N LYS A 188 42.97 -33.96 10.25
CA LYS A 188 43.39 -34.91 9.21
C LYS A 188 44.83 -34.64 8.77
N GLU A 189 45.18 -33.39 8.45
CA GLU A 189 46.55 -33.03 8.05
C GLU A 189 47.57 -33.31 9.16
N GLU A 190 47.26 -32.94 10.40
CA GLU A 190 48.09 -33.28 11.57
C GLU A 190 48.25 -34.79 11.74
N GLY A 191 47.16 -35.54 11.58
CA GLY A 191 47.15 -37.00 11.65
C GLY A 191 48.02 -37.64 10.57
N LEU A 192 47.95 -37.15 9.33
CA LEU A 192 48.79 -37.62 8.23
C LEU A 192 50.28 -37.34 8.47
N LYS A 193 50.63 -36.14 8.95
CA LYS A 193 52.02 -35.81 9.32
C LYS A 193 52.58 -36.75 10.39
N LEU A 194 51.77 -37.09 11.41
CA LEU A 194 52.18 -38.05 12.44
C LEU A 194 52.41 -39.46 11.88
N ILE A 195 51.67 -39.88 10.85
CA ILE A 195 51.90 -41.17 10.17
C ILE A 195 53.24 -41.13 9.44
N ASP A 196 53.52 -40.06 8.69
CA ASP A 196 54.76 -39.92 7.93
C ASP A 196 55.99 -39.87 8.86
N GLU A 197 55.93 -39.07 9.93
CA GLU A 197 56.95 -39.04 10.99
C GLU A 197 57.14 -40.42 11.65
N GLY A 198 56.05 -41.14 11.90
CA GLY A 198 56.10 -42.50 12.45
C GLY A 198 56.84 -43.47 11.53
N LYS A 199 56.61 -43.39 10.21
CA LYS A 199 57.33 -44.18 9.21
C LYS A 199 58.80 -43.84 9.16
N GLU A 200 59.16 -42.56 9.18
CA GLU A 200 60.57 -42.12 9.20
C GLU A 200 61.32 -42.57 10.46
N LEU A 201 60.67 -42.55 11.63
CA LEU A 201 61.29 -43.06 12.86
C LEU A 201 61.48 -44.58 12.82
N ALA A 202 60.54 -45.30 12.21
CA ALA A 202 60.65 -46.75 12.02
C ALA A 202 61.82 -47.11 11.09
N THR A 203 62.08 -46.34 10.03
CA THR A 203 63.25 -46.56 9.16
C THR A 203 64.58 -46.25 9.86
N LYS A 204 64.58 -45.33 10.83
CA LYS A 204 65.73 -45.01 11.70
C LYS A 204 65.92 -46.00 12.87
N TYR A 205 65.13 -47.07 12.94
CA TYR A 205 65.13 -48.06 14.03
C TYR A 205 64.68 -47.54 15.42
N GLU A 206 64.03 -46.37 15.47
CA GLU A 206 63.48 -45.79 16.70
C GLU A 206 62.03 -46.24 16.94
N PHE A 207 61.82 -47.56 17.06
CA PHE A 207 60.48 -48.18 17.04
C PHE A 207 59.52 -47.67 18.12
N LYS A 208 60.01 -47.44 19.35
CA LYS A 208 59.16 -46.92 20.43
C LYS A 208 58.60 -45.55 20.11
N ALA A 209 59.42 -44.67 19.53
CA ALA A 209 58.99 -43.33 19.11
C ALA A 209 58.01 -43.41 17.92
N ALA A 210 58.27 -44.31 16.96
CA ALA A 210 57.36 -44.59 15.85
C ALA A 210 55.97 -45.03 16.32
N TYR A 211 55.87 -45.99 17.27
CA TYR A 211 54.58 -46.44 17.80
C TYR A 211 53.82 -45.32 18.51
N MET A 212 54.50 -44.43 19.24
CA MET A 212 53.86 -43.27 19.86
C MET A 212 53.26 -42.34 18.80
N LYS A 213 53.98 -42.08 17.69
CA LYS A 213 53.47 -41.27 16.58
C LYS A 213 52.26 -41.89 15.91
N PHE A 214 52.30 -43.20 15.62
CA PHE A 214 51.15 -43.91 15.04
C PHE A 214 49.92 -43.93 15.97
N ASN A 215 50.12 -44.17 17.27
CA ASN A 215 49.00 -44.14 18.23
C ASN A 215 48.40 -42.73 18.37
N ASN A 216 49.24 -41.68 18.36
CA ASN A 216 48.76 -40.30 18.35
C ASN A 216 47.95 -40.00 17.09
N ALA A 217 48.39 -40.50 15.93
CA ALA A 217 47.61 -40.40 14.69
C ALA A 217 46.25 -41.11 14.82
N ILE A 218 46.22 -42.34 15.35
CA ILE A 218 44.96 -43.08 15.58
C ILE A 218 43.99 -42.26 16.46
N THR A 219 44.46 -41.67 17.55
CA THR A 219 43.62 -40.83 18.40
C THR A 219 43.05 -39.63 17.63
N LYS A 220 43.89 -38.96 16.81
CA LYS A 220 43.45 -37.84 15.97
C LYS A 220 42.38 -38.27 14.95
N PHE A 221 42.56 -39.40 14.26
CA PHE A 221 41.59 -39.93 13.31
C PHE A 221 40.29 -40.43 13.97
N LYS A 222 40.37 -41.04 15.16
CA LYS A 222 39.18 -41.41 15.94
C LYS A 222 38.37 -40.18 16.35
N ASN A 223 39.03 -39.09 16.74
CA ASN A 223 38.36 -37.85 17.15
C ASN A 223 37.53 -37.21 16.03
N ILE A 224 37.89 -37.42 14.76
CA ILE A 224 37.11 -36.95 13.59
C ILE A 224 36.18 -38.01 13.00
N GLY A 225 36.04 -39.18 13.65
CA GLY A 225 35.17 -40.27 13.20
C GLY A 225 35.72 -41.11 12.04
N TRP A 226 37.00 -40.99 11.71
CA TRP A 226 37.67 -41.71 10.61
C TRP A 226 38.18 -43.08 11.06
N GLY A 227 37.29 -43.88 11.64
CA GLY A 227 37.63 -45.19 12.22
C GLY A 227 38.04 -46.26 11.19
N GLU A 228 37.70 -46.09 9.92
CA GLU A 228 38.18 -47.00 8.88
C GLU A 228 39.66 -46.75 8.55
N GLN A 229 40.06 -45.47 8.53
CA GLN A 229 41.43 -45.05 8.25
C GLN A 229 42.38 -45.50 9.35
N THR A 230 41.91 -45.62 10.59
CA THR A 230 42.74 -46.13 11.69
C THR A 230 43.20 -47.57 11.47
N LYS A 231 42.42 -48.40 10.75
CA LYS A 231 42.82 -49.78 10.41
C LYS A 231 44.08 -49.82 9.54
N PHE A 232 44.25 -48.84 8.66
CA PHE A 232 45.48 -48.73 7.86
C PHE A 232 46.69 -48.39 8.73
N ILE A 233 46.51 -47.50 9.72
CA ILE A 233 47.58 -47.15 10.66
C ILE A 233 47.94 -48.34 11.55
N GLU A 234 46.94 -49.10 12.01
CA GLU A 234 47.16 -50.34 12.76
C GLU A 234 47.98 -51.37 11.95
N LYS A 235 47.70 -51.49 10.65
CA LYS A 235 48.49 -52.32 9.73
C LYS A 235 49.93 -51.82 9.60
N GLU A 236 50.15 -50.51 9.53
CA GLU A 236 51.50 -49.92 9.53
C GLU A 236 52.25 -50.18 10.85
N ILE A 237 51.57 -50.11 12.00
CA ILE A 237 52.13 -50.50 13.30
C ILE A 237 52.54 -51.98 13.27
N GLU A 238 51.69 -52.87 12.72
CA GLU A 238 52.01 -54.30 12.59
C GLU A 238 53.23 -54.54 11.69
N ASN A 239 53.32 -53.82 10.57
CA ASN A 239 54.47 -53.87 9.67
C ASN A 239 55.75 -53.40 10.38
N ALA A 240 55.68 -52.30 11.13
CA ALA A 240 56.81 -51.80 11.93
C ALA A 240 57.25 -52.80 13.01
N ARG A 241 56.31 -53.50 13.66
CA ARG A 241 56.61 -54.60 14.61
C ARG A 241 57.34 -55.76 13.95
N LYS A 242 56.90 -56.17 12.77
CA LYS A 242 57.59 -57.21 11.98
C LYS A 242 59.00 -56.76 11.60
N PHE A 243 59.20 -55.48 11.28
CA PHE A 243 60.51 -54.93 10.96
C PHE A 243 61.43 -54.86 12.20
N GLU A 244 60.93 -54.39 13.34
CA GLU A 244 61.63 -54.38 14.63
C GLU A 244 62.13 -55.79 14.99
N GLN A 245 61.26 -56.80 14.87
CA GLN A 245 61.62 -58.19 15.16
C GLN A 245 62.78 -58.68 14.28
N ARG A 246 62.75 -58.37 12.97
CA ARG A 246 63.86 -58.72 12.05
C ARG A 246 65.16 -58.05 12.45
N VAL A 247 65.11 -56.79 12.89
CA VAL A 247 66.29 -56.04 13.34
C VAL A 247 66.85 -56.63 14.62
N ILE A 248 66.00 -56.97 15.60
CA ILE A 248 66.39 -57.66 16.83
C ILE A 248 67.06 -59.00 16.52
N ASP A 249 66.47 -59.80 15.62
CA ASP A 249 67.01 -61.10 15.25
C ASP A 249 68.34 -60.99 14.48
N SER A 250 68.49 -59.99 13.59
CA SER A 250 69.75 -59.68 12.94
C SER A 250 70.82 -59.23 13.93
N ASN A 251 70.49 -58.36 14.88
CA ASN A 251 71.41 -57.93 15.94
C ASN A 251 71.83 -59.09 16.85
N ARG A 252 70.92 -60.02 17.16
CA ARG A 252 71.25 -61.26 17.87
C ARG A 252 72.22 -62.14 17.08
N LYS A 253 72.02 -62.29 15.76
CA LYS A 253 72.94 -63.02 14.89
C LYS A 253 74.32 -62.35 14.83
N ILE A 254 74.37 -61.03 14.66
CA ILE A 254 75.64 -60.26 14.67
C ILE A 254 76.36 -60.45 16.01
N LYS A 255 75.64 -60.38 17.13
CA LYS A 255 76.23 -60.61 18.46
C LYS A 255 76.82 -62.02 18.61
N LYS A 256 76.13 -63.05 18.10
CA LYS A 256 76.66 -64.42 18.07
C LYS A 256 77.92 -64.53 17.22
N ILE A 257 77.92 -63.96 16.01
CA ILE A 257 79.09 -63.93 15.13
C ILE A 257 80.27 -63.21 15.81
N HIS A 258 80.03 -62.07 16.46
CA HIS A 258 81.08 -61.39 17.22
C HIS A 258 81.62 -62.24 18.37
N GLN A 259 80.75 -62.92 19.12
CA GLN A 259 81.17 -63.80 20.19
C GLN A 259 81.95 -65.03 19.67
N GLU A 260 81.55 -65.59 18.53
CA GLU A 260 82.27 -66.66 17.84
C GLU A 260 83.65 -66.19 17.34
N LEU A 261 83.73 -65.01 16.74
CA LEU A 261 85.00 -64.39 16.31
C LEU A 261 85.92 -64.10 17.50
N GLU A 262 85.37 -63.66 18.62
CA GLU A 262 86.13 -63.40 19.85
C GLU A 262 86.64 -64.70 20.46
N ASN A 263 85.81 -65.75 20.49
CA ASN A 263 86.22 -67.09 20.89
C ASN A 263 87.31 -67.67 19.96
N GLN A 264 87.21 -67.46 18.64
CA GLN A 264 88.23 -67.85 17.67
C GLN A 264 89.55 -67.13 17.92
N LYS A 265 89.54 -65.80 18.13
CA LYS A 265 90.73 -65.03 18.49
C LYS A 265 91.40 -65.55 19.76
N ILE A 266 90.62 -65.86 20.80
CA ILE A 266 91.14 -66.45 22.05
C ILE A 266 91.77 -67.82 21.78
N LYS A 267 91.17 -68.65 20.92
CA LYS A 267 91.70 -69.96 20.55
C LYS A 267 93.00 -69.84 19.74
N GLU A 268 93.05 -68.98 18.74
CA GLU A 268 94.27 -68.69 17.96
C GLU A 268 95.39 -68.12 18.85
N GLU A 269 95.08 -67.24 19.81
CA GLU A 269 96.06 -66.77 20.78
C GLU A 269 96.60 -67.89 21.67
N ARG A 270 95.76 -68.85 22.07
CA ARG A 270 96.19 -70.04 22.82
C ARG A 270 97.08 -70.93 21.98
N GLU A 271 96.70 -71.20 20.73
CA GLU A 271 97.49 -71.99 19.78
C GLU A 271 98.85 -71.33 19.51
N LYS A 272 98.90 -70.01 19.28
CA LYS A 272 100.16 -69.25 19.15
C LYS A 272 101.01 -69.30 20.42
N LYS A 273 100.40 -69.25 21.62
CA LYS A 273 101.12 -69.41 22.89
C LYS A 273 101.65 -70.83 23.07
N GLU A 274 100.93 -71.84 22.61
CA GLU A 274 101.39 -73.23 22.62
C GLU A 274 102.49 -73.50 21.58
N GLU A 275 102.39 -72.94 20.37
CA GLU A 275 103.48 -72.94 19.39
C GLU A 275 104.71 -72.22 19.91
N ALA A 276 104.55 -71.04 20.53
CA ALA A 276 105.66 -70.33 21.15
C ALA A 276 106.30 -71.15 22.29
N LYS A 277 105.51 -71.93 23.04
CA LYS A 277 106.02 -72.89 24.03
C LYS A 277 106.72 -74.08 23.38
N ARG A 278 106.20 -74.63 22.28
CA ARG A 278 106.85 -75.71 21.52
C ARG A 278 108.17 -75.26 20.91
N ILE A 279 108.23 -74.08 20.30
CA ILE A 279 109.47 -73.47 19.79
C ILE A 279 110.47 -73.23 20.92
N LYS A 280 110.03 -72.75 22.09
CA LYS A 280 110.90 -72.67 23.29
C LYS A 280 111.36 -74.04 23.81
N GLY A 281 110.56 -75.09 23.63
CA GLY A 281 110.89 -76.47 23.96
C GLY A 281 111.94 -77.05 23.00
N THR A 282 111.78 -76.87 21.69
CA THR A 282 112.76 -77.29 20.69
C THR A 282 114.06 -76.50 20.77
N ILE A 283 114.04 -75.21 21.12
CA ILE A 283 115.27 -74.45 21.41
C ILE A 283 116.00 -75.01 22.65
N LYS A 284 115.27 -75.54 23.66
CA LYS A 284 115.88 -76.25 24.79
C LYS A 284 116.45 -77.62 24.41
N GLU A 285 115.81 -78.37 23.52
CA GLU A 285 116.33 -79.66 23.04
C GLU A 285 117.55 -79.51 22.12
N VAL A 286 117.60 -78.47 21.28
CA VAL A 286 118.81 -78.16 20.48
C VAL A 286 119.96 -77.68 21.39
N SER A 287 119.67 -77.03 22.52
CA SER A 287 120.67 -76.66 23.52
C SER A 287 121.28 -77.85 24.28
N VAL A 288 120.63 -79.02 24.30
CA VAL A 288 121.14 -80.24 24.96
C VAL A 288 121.97 -81.11 24.00
N LEU A 289 121.88 -80.87 22.69
CA LEU A 289 122.73 -81.51 21.67
C LEU A 289 124.00 -80.69 21.36
N SER A 290 124.25 -79.61 22.10
CA SER A 290 125.35 -78.66 21.89
C SER A 290 126.33 -78.55 23.08
N GLY A 291 126.25 -79.46 24.05
CA GLY A 291 127.18 -79.57 25.18
C GLY A 291 127.45 -81.01 25.53
#